data_AF-A0A0S8AFG2-F1
#
_entry.id   AF-A0A0S8AFG2-F1
#
_cell.length_a   1.000
_cell.length_b   1.000
_cell.length_c   1.000
_cell.angle_alpha   90.00
_cell.angle_beta   90.00
_cell.angle_gamma   90.00
#
_symmetry.space_group_name_H-M   'P 1'
#
loop_
_entity.id
_entity.type
_entity.pdbx_description
1 polymer ?
#
loop_
_entity_poly.entity_id
_entity_poly.type
_entity_poly.pdbx_seq_one_letter_code
_entity_poly.pdbx_strand_id
1 'polypeptide(L)'
;MEGGEPVDPRCVLPTEPVTVREDGSAVLVVWTFPDEPVYSEFVLPADSAYLAYRAAIRGDGADRRNPVADEPTPISEAEVTVTRDEAVNRDLAQRGEVGVVEPIRCLDALLFAFQHARFSQLSHPTEFVASVLRTEMGDGIRLTVVFGAGEAMFPPKSVYGFDVAADSAAQGGEYWYVLHNHTIQRNGDRLALGAPALSTSDVQLMRNLARDAGL
;
A
#
# COMPACT_ATOMS: atom_id res chain seq x y z
N MET A 1 -1.19 19.17 19.05
CA MET A 1 0.21 19.60 18.94
C MET A 1 0.54 19.64 17.47
N GLU A 2 0.83 20.82 16.93
CA GLU A 2 1.35 21.00 15.58
C GLU A 2 2.83 20.63 15.57
N GLY A 3 3.11 19.34 15.42
CA GLY A 3 4.43 18.87 14.97
C GLY A 3 4.39 18.85 13.44
N GLY A 4 5.37 19.47 12.78
CA GLY A 4 5.52 19.34 11.33
C GLY A 4 5.63 17.88 10.91
N GLU A 5 5.36 17.59 9.64
CA GLU A 5 5.54 16.25 9.11
C GLU A 5 7.01 15.79 9.31
N PRO A 6 7.26 14.56 9.77
CA PRO A 6 8.61 14.08 10.07
C PRO A 6 9.36 13.73 8.77
N VAL A 7 9.61 14.73 7.94
CA VAL A 7 10.28 14.57 6.66
C VAL A 7 11.78 14.31 6.89
N ASP A 8 12.32 13.27 6.26
CA ASP A 8 13.74 12.93 6.30
C ASP A 8 14.30 12.85 4.87
N PRO A 9 15.38 13.60 4.53
CA PRO A 9 15.97 13.56 3.19
C PRO A 9 16.61 12.21 2.83
N ARG A 10 16.85 11.32 3.80
CA ARG A 10 17.31 9.94 3.57
C ARG A 10 16.17 9.04 3.10
N CYS A 11 14.91 9.43 3.28
CA CYS A 11 13.75 8.66 2.85
C CYS A 11 13.55 8.81 1.33
N VAL A 12 14.35 8.07 0.56
CA VAL A 12 14.36 8.08 -0.91
C VAL A 12 14.57 6.67 -1.45
N LEU A 13 13.99 6.35 -2.61
CA LEU A 13 14.36 5.12 -3.33
C LEU A 13 15.77 5.31 -3.91
N PRO A 14 16.71 4.40 -3.65
CA PRO A 14 18.13 4.62 -3.98
C PRO A 14 18.44 4.35 -5.45
N THR A 15 17.49 3.75 -6.19
CA THR A 15 17.65 3.35 -7.59
C THR A 15 16.33 3.50 -8.33
N GLU A 16 16.41 3.68 -9.65
CA GLU A 16 15.26 3.53 -10.53
C GLU A 16 14.80 2.07 -10.58
N PRO A 17 13.50 1.80 -10.69
CA PRO A 17 13.01 0.45 -10.85
C PRO A 17 13.40 -0.15 -12.19
N VAL A 18 13.48 -1.48 -12.23
CA VAL A 18 13.47 -2.25 -13.47
C VAL A 18 12.02 -2.59 -13.83
N THR A 19 11.59 -2.25 -15.04
CA THR A 19 10.27 -2.66 -15.55
C THR A 19 10.32 -4.11 -15.98
N VAL A 20 9.47 -4.95 -15.37
CA VAL A 20 9.35 -6.38 -15.68
C VAL A 20 8.22 -6.63 -16.67
N ARG A 21 7.11 -5.90 -16.56
CA ARG A 21 5.94 -6.04 -17.41
C ARG A 21 5.19 -4.72 -17.55
N GLU A 22 4.64 -4.48 -18.73
CA GLU A 22 3.70 -3.41 -19.00
C GLU A 22 2.43 -4.00 -19.62
N ASP A 23 1.26 -3.49 -19.21
CA ASP A 23 -0.06 -3.88 -19.70
C ASP A 23 -0.95 -2.64 -19.80
N GLY A 24 -0.86 -1.95 -20.93
CA GLY A 24 -1.47 -0.62 -21.11
C GLY A 24 -0.83 0.39 -20.16
N SER A 25 -1.61 0.96 -19.26
CA SER A 25 -1.14 1.89 -18.22
C SER A 25 -0.68 1.18 -16.93
N ALA A 26 -0.90 -0.14 -16.83
CA ALA A 26 -0.44 -0.94 -15.71
C ALA A 26 1.02 -1.35 -15.89
N VAL A 27 1.77 -1.37 -14.80
CA VAL A 27 3.18 -1.78 -14.76
C VAL A 27 3.43 -2.73 -13.62
N LEU A 28 4.36 -3.66 -13.84
CA LEU A 28 5.04 -4.43 -12.83
C LEU A 28 6.51 -4.01 -12.85
N VAL A 29 6.97 -3.45 -11.75
CA VAL A 29 8.33 -2.96 -11.60
C VAL A 29 9.01 -3.58 -10.38
N VAL A 30 10.33 -3.68 -10.41
CA VAL A 30 11.12 -4.25 -9.33
C VAL A 30 12.25 -3.30 -8.94
N TRP A 31 12.36 -3.02 -7.66
CA TRP A 31 13.55 -2.43 -7.07
C TRP A 31 14.36 -3.48 -6.34
N THR A 32 15.68 -3.31 -6.36
CA THR A 32 16.56 -4.14 -5.53
C THR A 32 17.72 -3.30 -4.99
N PHE A 33 17.82 -3.17 -3.67
CA PHE A 33 18.76 -2.25 -3.01
C PHE A 33 19.13 -2.71 -1.60
N PRO A 34 20.26 -2.23 -1.03
CA PRO A 34 20.61 -2.52 0.37
C PRO A 34 19.52 -2.05 1.34
N ASP A 35 19.21 -2.86 2.37
CA ASP A 35 18.33 -2.44 3.47
C ASP A 35 19.05 -1.38 4.31
N GLU A 36 18.37 -0.27 4.57
CA GLU A 36 18.86 0.85 5.37
C GLU A 36 17.84 1.16 6.46
N PRO A 37 18.26 1.54 7.69
CA PRO A 37 17.34 1.75 8.81
C PRO A 37 16.18 2.69 8.49
N VAL A 38 16.42 3.73 7.68
CA VAL A 38 15.43 4.75 7.31
C VAL A 38 14.15 4.15 6.72
N TYR A 39 14.23 3.04 5.97
CA TYR A 39 13.05 2.43 5.33
C TYR A 39 12.01 1.93 6.34
N SER A 40 12.45 1.61 7.56
CA SER A 40 11.61 1.16 8.66
C SER A 40 11.19 2.28 9.64
N GLU A 41 11.76 3.48 9.50
CA GLU A 41 11.47 4.62 10.37
C GLU A 41 10.12 5.28 10.01
N PHE A 42 9.46 5.88 11.01
CA PHE A 42 8.23 6.66 10.84
C PHE A 42 8.53 8.09 10.34
N VAL A 43 9.22 8.16 9.21
CA VAL A 43 9.60 9.40 8.51
C VAL A 43 9.02 9.41 7.10
N LEU A 44 8.85 10.60 6.54
CA LEU A 44 8.23 10.79 5.23
C LEU A 44 9.25 11.23 4.17
N PRO A 45 9.05 10.86 2.90
CA PRO A 45 9.87 11.37 1.81
C PRO A 45 9.62 12.86 1.61
N ALA A 46 10.66 13.58 1.17
CA ALA A 46 10.57 14.99 0.79
C ALA A 46 9.93 15.18 -0.61
N ASP A 47 8.94 14.36 -0.95
CA ASP A 47 8.22 14.42 -2.23
C ASP A 47 7.09 15.45 -2.17
N SER A 48 7.23 16.53 -2.95
CA SER A 48 6.29 17.66 -2.88
C SER A 48 4.84 17.30 -3.21
N ALA A 49 4.60 16.34 -4.10
CA ALA A 49 3.25 15.93 -4.50
C ALA A 49 2.60 15.08 -3.41
N TYR A 50 3.35 14.16 -2.81
CA TYR A 50 2.92 13.39 -1.64
C TYR A 50 2.63 14.29 -0.44
N LEU A 51 3.50 15.26 -0.15
CA LEU A 51 3.27 16.22 0.94
C LEU A 51 2.01 17.07 0.68
N ALA A 52 1.74 17.44 -0.58
CA ALA A 52 0.51 18.13 -0.97
C ALA A 52 -0.74 17.24 -0.81
N TYR A 53 -0.66 15.95 -1.17
CA TYR A 53 -1.71 14.96 -0.89
C TYR A 53 -2.05 14.92 0.60
N ARG A 54 -1.03 14.78 1.46
CA ARG A 54 -1.23 14.75 2.91
C ARG A 54 -1.80 16.06 3.46
N ALA A 55 -1.35 17.20 2.95
CA ALA A 55 -1.89 18.50 3.32
C ALA A 55 -3.38 18.62 2.95
N ALA A 56 -3.81 18.10 1.80
CA ALA A 56 -5.22 18.08 1.40
C ALA A 56 -6.07 17.22 2.35
N ILE A 57 -5.61 16.01 2.68
CA ILE A 57 -6.27 15.14 3.66
C ILE A 57 -6.40 15.83 5.03
N ARG A 58 -5.35 16.51 5.49
CA ARG A 58 -5.38 17.28 6.75
C ARG A 58 -6.31 18.49 6.67
N GLY A 59 -6.35 19.19 5.54
CA GLY A 59 -7.22 20.34 5.31
C GLY A 59 -8.70 20.01 5.49
N ASP A 60 -9.11 18.80 5.10
CA ASP A 60 -10.48 18.30 5.30
C ASP A 60 -10.70 17.63 6.67
N GLY A 61 -9.66 17.57 7.50
CA GLY A 61 -9.69 16.91 8.81
C GLY A 61 -9.85 15.39 8.70
N ALA A 62 -9.40 14.80 7.59
CA ALA A 62 -9.53 13.39 7.25
C ALA A 62 -8.36 12.51 7.75
N ASP A 63 -7.28 13.13 8.24
CA ASP A 63 -6.14 12.45 8.87
C ASP A 63 -6.53 11.92 10.26
N ARG A 64 -7.31 10.84 10.26
CA ARG A 64 -7.89 10.22 11.45
C ARG A 64 -7.49 8.76 11.51
N ARG A 65 -7.15 8.30 12.72
CA ARG A 65 -6.90 6.87 12.99
C ARG A 65 -8.10 6.00 12.60
N ASN A 66 -9.32 6.51 12.81
CA ASN A 66 -10.56 5.90 12.38
C ASN A 66 -11.20 6.81 11.32
N PRO A 67 -10.97 6.54 10.03
CA PRO A 67 -11.58 7.32 8.96
C PRO A 67 -13.11 7.25 9.03
N VAL A 68 -13.75 8.35 8.67
CA VAL A 68 -15.21 8.45 8.55
C VAL A 68 -15.51 8.81 7.11
N ALA A 69 -16.09 7.85 6.39
CA ALA A 69 -16.50 7.98 5.00
C ALA A 69 -18.01 7.73 4.90
N ASP A 70 -18.60 8.19 3.79
CA ASP A 70 -19.98 7.91 3.44
C ASP A 70 -20.16 6.39 3.27
N GLU A 71 -21.25 5.85 3.82
CA GLU A 71 -21.53 4.42 3.69
C GLU A 71 -21.90 4.10 2.24
N PRO A 72 -21.31 3.04 1.66
CA PRO A 72 -21.73 2.58 0.35
C PRO A 72 -23.20 2.16 0.41
N THR A 73 -23.98 2.48 -0.63
CA THR A 73 -25.36 1.99 -0.76
C THR A 73 -25.33 0.65 -1.51
N PRO A 74 -25.50 -0.49 -0.82
CA PRO A 74 -25.44 -1.79 -1.47
C PRO A 74 -26.63 -1.97 -2.41
N ILE A 75 -26.37 -2.51 -3.60
CA ILE A 75 -27.39 -2.75 -4.64
C ILE A 75 -27.84 -4.21 -4.71
N SER A 76 -27.28 -5.09 -3.87
CA SER A 76 -27.65 -6.50 -3.77
C SER A 76 -27.47 -7.08 -2.36
N GLU A 77 -28.13 -8.21 -2.05
CA GLU A 77 -27.94 -8.93 -0.78
C GLU A 77 -26.51 -9.46 -0.61
N ALA A 78 -25.84 -9.81 -1.72
CA ALA A 78 -24.44 -10.21 -1.71
C ALA A 78 -23.54 -9.07 -1.24
N GLU A 79 -23.78 -7.85 -1.75
CA GLU A 79 -23.06 -6.65 -1.31
C GLU A 79 -23.37 -6.29 0.14
N VAL A 80 -24.62 -6.42 0.60
CA VAL A 80 -24.97 -6.24 2.02
C VAL A 80 -24.11 -7.15 2.91
N THR A 81 -23.94 -8.41 2.49
CA THR A 81 -23.11 -9.37 3.23
C THR A 81 -21.64 -8.93 3.23
N VAL A 82 -21.11 -8.55 2.07
CA VAL A 82 -19.73 -8.04 1.95
C VAL A 82 -19.51 -6.81 2.84
N THR A 83 -20.37 -5.80 2.77
CA THR A 83 -20.26 -4.58 3.59
C THR A 83 -20.29 -4.89 5.08
N ARG A 84 -21.14 -5.82 5.52
CA ARG A 84 -21.19 -6.24 6.92
C ARG A 84 -19.89 -6.92 7.34
N ASP A 85 -19.37 -7.81 6.51
CA ASP A 85 -18.14 -8.56 6.83
C ASP A 85 -16.89 -7.64 6.79
N GLU A 86 -16.87 -6.64 5.90
CA GLU A 86 -15.84 -5.58 5.89
C GLU A 86 -15.91 -4.69 7.13
N ALA A 87 -17.10 -4.37 7.61
CA ALA A 87 -17.26 -3.66 8.89
C ALA A 87 -16.68 -4.45 10.06
N VAL A 88 -16.87 -5.79 10.08
CA VAL A 88 -16.26 -6.66 11.09
C VAL A 88 -14.73 -6.63 11.01
N ASN A 89 -14.16 -6.75 9.81
CA ASN A 89 -12.70 -6.69 9.63
C ASN A 89 -12.11 -5.35 10.11
N ARG A 90 -12.78 -4.25 9.77
CA ARG A 90 -12.40 -2.91 10.23
C ARG A 90 -12.44 -2.80 11.75
N ASP A 91 -13.51 -3.27 12.38
CA ASP A 91 -13.64 -3.21 13.84
C ASP A 91 -12.56 -4.03 14.55
N LEU A 92 -12.24 -5.22 14.03
CA LEU A 92 -11.15 -6.06 14.55
C LEU A 92 -9.79 -5.36 14.44
N ALA A 93 -9.50 -4.72 13.30
CA ALA A 93 -8.26 -3.97 13.09
C ALA A 93 -8.17 -2.75 14.03
N GLN A 94 -9.27 -2.00 14.19
CA GLN A 94 -9.32 -0.83 15.05
C GLN A 94 -9.16 -1.15 16.54
N ARG A 95 -9.67 -2.32 16.99
CA ARG A 95 -9.50 -2.82 18.35
C ARG A 95 -8.14 -3.47 18.60
N GLY A 96 -7.34 -3.67 17.56
CA GLY A 96 -6.01 -4.27 17.65
C GLY A 96 -6.02 -5.79 17.81
N GLU A 97 -7.13 -6.46 17.46
CA GLU A 97 -7.28 -7.91 17.65
C GLU A 97 -6.58 -8.73 16.55
N VAL A 98 -6.44 -8.16 15.35
CA VAL A 98 -5.88 -8.84 14.16
C VAL A 98 -4.71 -8.08 13.52
N GLY A 99 -4.16 -7.10 14.23
CA GLY A 99 -3.07 -6.25 13.74
C GLY A 99 -2.99 -4.93 14.51
N VAL A 100 -2.09 -4.04 14.09
CA VAL A 100 -1.95 -2.70 14.66
C VAL A 100 -1.99 -1.68 13.53
N VAL A 101 -2.86 -0.68 13.66
CA VAL A 101 -2.85 0.51 12.79
C VAL A 101 -1.77 1.47 13.30
N GLU A 102 -0.69 1.60 12.53
CA GLU A 102 0.47 2.47 12.81
C GLU A 102 0.59 3.57 11.74
N PRO A 103 1.35 4.65 12.02
CA PRO A 103 1.76 5.58 10.98
C PRO A 103 2.52 4.88 9.86
N ILE A 104 2.39 5.38 8.64
CA ILE A 104 3.13 4.90 7.47
C ILE A 104 4.65 5.04 7.70
N ARG A 105 5.41 4.02 7.31
CA ARG A 105 6.88 4.05 7.34
C ARG A 105 7.44 4.61 6.03
N CYS A 106 8.72 4.94 6.03
CA CYS A 106 9.38 5.53 4.87
C CYS A 106 9.19 4.71 3.57
N LEU A 107 9.44 3.40 3.59
CA LEU A 107 9.32 2.57 2.38
C LEU A 107 7.91 2.59 1.82
N ASP A 108 6.90 2.40 2.68
CA ASP A 108 5.50 2.39 2.27
C ASP A 108 5.08 3.75 1.70
N ALA A 109 5.57 4.86 2.30
CA ALA A 109 5.34 6.21 1.81
C ALA A 109 6.01 6.48 0.46
N LEU A 110 7.21 5.94 0.22
CA LEU A 110 7.88 6.01 -1.08
C LEU A 110 7.10 5.28 -2.18
N LEU A 111 6.57 4.09 -1.88
CA LEU A 111 5.76 3.34 -2.84
C LEU A 111 4.43 4.04 -3.16
N PHE A 112 3.80 4.63 -2.14
CA PHE A 112 2.62 5.48 -2.36
C PHE A 112 2.97 6.72 -3.19
N ALA A 113 4.07 7.42 -2.88
CA ALA A 113 4.52 8.59 -3.63
C ALA A 113 4.80 8.25 -5.09
N PHE A 114 5.41 7.09 -5.36
CA PHE A 114 5.63 6.60 -6.72
C PHE A 114 4.32 6.45 -7.50
N GLN A 115 3.30 5.82 -6.91
CA GLN A 115 2.00 5.72 -7.58
C GLN A 115 1.32 7.08 -7.72
N HIS A 116 1.40 7.94 -6.70
CA HIS A 116 0.83 9.28 -6.73
C HIS A 116 1.43 10.15 -7.84
N ALA A 117 2.73 10.00 -8.10
CA ALA A 117 3.41 10.69 -9.20
C ALA A 117 2.93 10.22 -10.58
N ARG A 118 2.54 8.94 -10.71
CA ARG A 118 1.97 8.39 -11.94
C ARG A 118 0.51 8.80 -12.13
N PHE A 119 -0.28 8.63 -11.07
CA PHE A 119 -1.69 8.98 -11.03
C PHE A 119 -2.00 9.66 -9.70
N SER A 120 -2.44 10.92 -9.76
CA SER A 120 -2.77 11.69 -8.55
C SER A 120 -3.82 10.97 -7.71
N GLN A 121 -3.44 10.54 -6.52
CA GLN A 121 -4.35 9.87 -5.57
C GLN A 121 -5.45 10.78 -5.01
N LEU A 122 -5.49 12.08 -5.38
CA LEU A 122 -6.60 12.98 -5.07
C LEU A 122 -7.65 13.03 -6.19
N SER A 123 -7.20 13.14 -7.44
CA SER A 123 -8.09 13.35 -8.59
C SER A 123 -8.39 12.07 -9.37
N HIS A 124 -7.50 11.09 -9.26
CA HIS A 124 -7.57 9.79 -9.92
C HIS A 124 -7.10 8.69 -8.95
N PRO A 125 -7.87 8.42 -7.88
CA PRO A 125 -7.50 7.40 -6.89
C PRO A 125 -7.39 6.00 -7.50
N THR A 126 -6.29 5.31 -7.20
CA THR A 126 -5.99 3.96 -7.71
C THR A 126 -5.35 3.12 -6.62
N GLU A 127 -5.38 1.80 -6.76
CA GLU A 127 -4.61 0.91 -5.90
C GLU A 127 -3.30 0.43 -6.55
N PHE A 128 -2.34 0.09 -5.70
CA PHE A 128 -1.14 -0.67 -6.04
C PHE A 128 -0.99 -1.84 -5.08
N VAL A 129 -0.27 -2.88 -5.50
CA VAL A 129 0.18 -4.00 -4.67
C VAL A 129 1.70 -4.03 -4.68
N ALA A 130 2.32 -4.29 -3.54
CA ALA A 130 3.76 -4.47 -3.42
C ALA A 130 4.08 -5.69 -2.56
N SER A 131 4.97 -6.56 -3.04
CA SER A 131 5.62 -7.60 -2.23
C SER A 131 7.03 -7.14 -1.87
N VAL A 132 7.41 -7.26 -0.60
CA VAL A 132 8.75 -6.91 -0.11
C VAL A 132 9.43 -8.17 0.41
N LEU A 133 10.63 -8.43 -0.09
CA LEU A 133 11.46 -9.56 0.31
C LEU A 133 12.81 -9.08 0.85
N ARG A 134 13.37 -9.86 1.76
CA ARG A 134 14.70 -9.66 2.34
C ARG A 134 15.62 -10.79 1.92
N THR A 135 16.78 -10.48 1.40
CA THR A 135 17.80 -11.49 1.07
C THR A 135 19.05 -11.21 1.87
N GLU A 136 19.51 -12.17 2.66
CA GLU A 136 20.82 -12.08 3.30
C GLU A 136 21.92 -12.26 2.24
N MET A 137 22.80 -11.28 2.17
CA MET A 137 23.98 -11.26 1.32
C MET A 137 25.22 -11.24 2.21
N GLY A 138 26.38 -11.63 1.68
CA GLY A 138 27.63 -11.64 2.45
C GLY A 138 28.04 -10.26 3.00
N ASP A 139 27.48 -9.18 2.48
CA ASP A 139 27.73 -7.79 2.83
C ASP A 139 26.56 -7.07 3.53
N GLY A 140 25.43 -7.75 3.77
CA GLY A 140 24.27 -7.16 4.46
C GLY A 140 22.92 -7.73 4.00
N ILE A 141 21.83 -7.03 4.32
CA ILE A 141 20.49 -7.39 3.84
C ILE A 141 20.18 -6.59 2.59
N ARG A 142 19.60 -7.23 1.58
CA ARG A 142 19.09 -6.60 0.37
C ARG A 142 17.58 -6.70 0.33
N LEU A 143 16.91 -5.58 0.10
CA LEU A 143 15.46 -5.53 -0.15
C LEU A 143 15.19 -5.75 -1.64
N THR A 144 14.24 -6.61 -1.94
CA THR A 144 13.59 -6.71 -3.26
C THR A 144 12.14 -6.25 -3.10
N VAL A 145 11.76 -5.20 -3.82
CA VAL A 145 10.39 -4.69 -3.83
C VAL A 145 9.79 -4.95 -5.19
N VAL A 146 8.77 -5.80 -5.24
CA VAL A 146 8.00 -6.12 -6.45
C VAL A 146 6.69 -5.34 -6.41
N PHE A 147 6.51 -4.39 -7.30
CA PHE A 147 5.41 -3.42 -7.26
C PHE A 147 4.56 -3.47 -8.52
N GLY A 148 3.25 -3.61 -8.34
CA GLY A 148 2.25 -3.66 -9.39
C GLY A 148 1.21 -2.56 -9.24
N ALA A 149 0.98 -1.74 -10.28
CA ALA A 149 -0.06 -0.71 -10.25
C ALA A 149 -0.49 -0.26 -11.65
N GLY A 150 -1.69 0.31 -11.77
CA GLY A 150 -2.23 0.85 -13.03
C GLY A 150 -3.16 2.04 -12.81
N GLU A 151 -3.86 2.48 -13.86
CA GLU A 151 -4.83 3.59 -13.77
C GLU A 151 -6.22 3.15 -13.27
N ALA A 152 -6.50 1.85 -13.23
CA ALA A 152 -7.77 1.36 -12.72
C ALA A 152 -7.78 1.36 -11.18
N MET A 153 -8.99 1.31 -10.59
CA MET A 153 -9.15 1.22 -9.13
C MET A 153 -8.36 0.03 -8.56
N PHE A 154 -8.39 -1.12 -9.23
CA PHE A 154 -7.52 -2.26 -8.95
C PHE A 154 -6.62 -2.51 -10.16
N PRO A 155 -5.31 -2.73 -9.97
CA PRO A 155 -4.45 -3.11 -11.08
C PRO A 155 -4.90 -4.45 -11.67
N PRO A 156 -4.64 -4.71 -12.96
CA PRO A 156 -4.91 -6.03 -13.52
C PRO A 156 -4.03 -7.08 -12.84
N LYS A 157 -4.56 -8.29 -12.64
CA LYS A 157 -3.82 -9.40 -12.01
C LYS A 157 -2.51 -9.74 -12.73
N SER A 158 -2.42 -9.41 -14.03
CA SER A 158 -1.20 -9.54 -14.84
C SER A 158 -0.01 -8.77 -14.26
N VAL A 159 -0.21 -7.75 -13.42
CA VAL A 159 0.89 -6.97 -12.82
C VAL A 159 1.01 -7.14 -11.31
N TYR A 160 0.31 -8.08 -10.67
CA TYR A 160 0.40 -8.27 -9.21
C TYR A 160 1.79 -8.71 -8.73
N GLY A 161 2.56 -9.39 -9.59
CA GLY A 161 3.98 -9.71 -9.32
C GLY A 161 4.23 -10.81 -8.30
N PHE A 162 3.20 -11.55 -7.86
CA PHE A 162 3.38 -12.66 -6.92
C PHE A 162 4.21 -13.82 -7.51
N ASP A 163 4.18 -14.00 -8.83
CA ASP A 163 5.07 -14.91 -9.56
C ASP A 163 6.54 -14.48 -9.39
N VAL A 164 6.83 -13.20 -9.63
CA VAL A 164 8.18 -12.63 -9.48
C VAL A 164 8.66 -12.70 -8.03
N ALA A 165 7.77 -12.44 -7.07
CA ALA A 165 8.09 -12.56 -5.66
C ALA A 165 8.38 -14.01 -5.24
N ALA A 166 7.59 -14.97 -5.73
CA ALA A 166 7.82 -16.40 -5.49
C ALA A 166 9.17 -16.85 -6.07
N ASP A 167 9.52 -16.41 -7.28
CA ASP A 167 10.82 -16.70 -7.88
C ASP A 167 11.97 -16.11 -7.08
N SER A 168 11.81 -14.89 -6.54
CA SER A 168 12.81 -14.29 -5.64
C SER A 168 12.92 -15.04 -4.32
N ALA A 169 11.81 -15.54 -3.78
CA ALA A 169 11.82 -16.33 -2.56
C ALA A 169 12.52 -17.69 -2.76
N ALA A 170 12.25 -18.34 -3.89
CA ALA A 170 12.92 -19.58 -4.29
C ALA A 170 14.45 -19.43 -4.47
N GLN A 171 14.93 -18.21 -4.70
CA GLN A 171 16.35 -17.86 -4.81
C GLN A 171 17.01 -17.50 -3.47
N GLY A 172 16.32 -17.70 -2.35
CA GLY A 172 16.83 -17.43 -1.01
C GLY A 172 16.34 -16.12 -0.39
N GLY A 173 15.40 -15.42 -1.03
CA GLY A 173 14.70 -14.32 -0.40
C GLY A 173 13.70 -14.80 0.66
N GLU A 174 13.70 -14.17 1.81
CA GLU A 174 12.63 -14.25 2.80
C GLU A 174 11.50 -13.30 2.39
N TYR A 175 10.29 -13.83 2.20
CA TYR A 175 9.12 -12.99 1.97
C TYR A 175 8.76 -12.26 3.26
N TRP A 176 8.89 -10.94 3.27
CA TRP A 176 8.78 -10.16 4.50
C TRP A 176 7.36 -9.65 4.73
N TYR A 177 6.78 -8.96 3.74
CA TYR A 177 5.39 -8.53 3.79
C TYR A 177 4.83 -8.18 2.40
N VAL A 178 3.50 -8.10 2.34
CA VAL A 178 2.74 -7.54 1.22
C VAL A 178 2.02 -6.29 1.68
N LEU A 179 1.97 -5.29 0.81
CA LEU A 179 1.31 -4.01 1.02
C LEU A 179 0.38 -3.74 -0.16
N HIS A 180 -0.77 -3.15 0.12
CA HIS A 180 -1.55 -2.42 -0.87
C HIS A 180 -2.17 -1.20 -0.20
N ASN A 181 -2.59 -0.21 -0.97
CA ASN A 181 -3.32 0.94 -0.44
C ASN A 181 -4.82 0.78 -0.64
N HIS A 182 -5.59 1.38 0.24
CA HIS A 182 -6.99 1.71 -0.02
C HIS A 182 -7.07 3.18 -0.46
N THR A 183 -7.92 3.45 -1.43
CA THR A 183 -8.05 4.79 -2.00
C THR A 183 -8.79 5.76 -1.09
N ILE A 184 -8.65 7.06 -1.36
CA ILE A 184 -9.47 8.08 -0.71
C ILE A 184 -10.96 7.85 -0.99
N GLN A 185 -11.78 8.19 -0.02
CA GLN A 185 -13.23 8.15 -0.06
C GLN A 185 -13.80 9.57 0.11
N ARG A 186 -15.12 9.69 0.24
CA ARG A 186 -15.82 10.94 0.53
C ARG A 186 -16.56 10.90 1.86
N ASN A 187 -16.76 12.08 2.43
CA ASN A 187 -17.64 12.34 3.58
C ASN A 187 -18.38 13.64 3.28
N GLY A 188 -19.50 13.51 2.57
CA GLY A 188 -20.12 14.62 1.85
C GLY A 188 -19.12 15.27 0.88
N ASP A 189 -18.94 16.59 1.01
CA ASP A 189 -18.04 17.35 0.13
C ASP A 189 -16.55 17.25 0.52
N ARG A 190 -16.23 16.55 1.61
CA ARG A 190 -14.86 16.41 2.13
C ARG A 190 -14.21 15.10 1.71
N LEU A 191 -12.89 15.10 1.66
CA LEU A 191 -12.08 13.89 1.56
C LEU A 191 -12.24 13.03 2.82
N ALA A 192 -12.15 11.73 2.65
CA ALA A 192 -11.98 10.74 3.70
C ALA A 192 -10.87 9.77 3.30
N LEU A 193 -10.16 9.19 4.26
CA LEU A 193 -9.24 8.10 3.98
C LEU A 193 -10.01 6.78 3.83
N GLY A 194 -9.53 5.88 2.97
CA GLY A 194 -9.93 4.49 2.99
C GLY A 194 -9.65 3.85 4.35
N ALA A 195 -10.43 2.85 4.73
CA ALA A 195 -10.25 2.17 6.01
C ALA A 195 -8.91 1.40 6.01
N PRO A 196 -8.01 1.57 7.00
CA PRO A 196 -6.77 0.81 7.09
C PRO A 196 -7.04 -0.60 7.65
N ALA A 197 -7.84 -1.40 6.93
CA ALA A 197 -8.24 -2.75 7.30
C ALA A 197 -8.46 -3.59 6.05
N LEU A 198 -8.22 -4.90 6.14
CA LEU A 198 -8.39 -5.80 5.00
C LEU A 198 -9.86 -5.93 4.60
N SER A 199 -10.15 -5.77 3.31
CA SER A 199 -11.44 -6.13 2.73
C SER A 199 -11.66 -7.65 2.73
N THR A 200 -12.87 -8.08 2.42
CA THR A 200 -13.14 -9.53 2.25
C THR A 200 -12.33 -10.13 1.10
N SER A 201 -12.12 -9.38 0.01
CA SER A 201 -11.27 -9.78 -1.11
C SER A 201 -9.80 -9.88 -0.73
N ASP A 202 -9.28 -8.97 0.11
CA ASP A 202 -7.89 -8.99 0.54
C ASP A 202 -7.60 -10.25 1.36
N VAL A 203 -8.49 -10.59 2.31
CA VAL A 203 -8.37 -11.82 3.10
C VAL A 203 -8.35 -13.06 2.21
N GLN A 204 -9.19 -13.12 1.18
CA GLN A 204 -9.21 -14.26 0.25
C GLN A 204 -7.97 -14.31 -0.63
N LEU A 205 -7.49 -13.15 -1.11
CA LEU A 205 -6.25 -13.06 -1.88
C LEU A 205 -5.07 -13.60 -1.05
N MET A 206 -4.91 -13.12 0.19
CA MET A 206 -3.82 -13.55 1.07
C MET A 206 -3.90 -15.03 1.43
N ARG A 207 -5.09 -15.56 1.68
CA ARG A 207 -5.27 -17.01 1.91
C ARG A 207 -4.86 -17.86 0.71
N ASN A 208 -5.19 -17.41 -0.49
CA ASN A 208 -4.80 -18.13 -1.71
C ASN A 208 -3.28 -18.06 -1.92
N LEU A 209 -2.65 -16.92 -1.67
CA LEU A 209 -1.19 -16.78 -1.76
C LEU A 209 -0.46 -17.72 -0.79
N ALA A 210 -0.88 -17.74 0.47
CA ALA A 210 -0.29 -18.61 1.49
C ALA A 210 -0.45 -20.10 1.15
N ARG A 211 -1.61 -20.49 0.60
CA ARG A 211 -1.87 -21.88 0.22
C ARG A 211 -1.09 -22.31 -1.03
N ASP A 212 -1.06 -21.46 -2.06
CA ASP A 212 -0.66 -21.86 -3.41
C ASP A 212 0.83 -21.57 -3.69
N ALA A 213 1.38 -20.51 -3.10
CA ALA A 213 2.76 -20.09 -3.32
C ALA A 213 3.69 -20.39 -2.12
N GLY A 214 3.15 -20.79 -0.97
CA GLY A 214 3.92 -21.00 0.25
C GLY A 214 4.62 -19.73 0.75
N LEU A 215 4.13 -18.57 0.30
CA LEU A 215 4.55 -17.23 0.71
C LEU A 215 3.82 -16.79 1.98
#